data_AF-A0A1C3KI85-F1
#
_entry.id   AF-A0A1C3KI85-F1
#
_cell.length_a   1.000
_cell.length_b   1.000
_cell.length_c   1.000
_cell.angle_alpha   90.00
_cell.angle_beta   90.00
_cell.angle_gamma   90.00
#
_symmetry.space_group_name_H-M   'P 1'
#
loop_
_entity.id
_entity.type
_entity.pdbx_description
1 polymer ?
#
loop_
_entity_poly.entity_id
_entity_poly.type
_entity_poly.pdbx_seq_one_letter_code
_entity_poly.pdbx_strand_id
1 'polypeptide(L)'
;MSPDTEYSKFWNSIKENTFSENETLRDIYSKFEDMCSKVNNRTYCLIDKDPYSECSNVKKLYYNLIGNNAKYELSDDEFTALYDHPIKFCNYLKYWLYDEIIFNKFDNNQIKEVLNTFKKGDKFQIIIDNYNTCNFDILELDKIKQIKLFYDYIATYDAEKKKSRIRDKICGSSYEETLNRMIDLYNDRNIKGEKESTEYSNEFDECKKTYSVGRLCKLQCVADGFSSLHETQTGCSEVDSSVQHSSAAESPAGKLIHDPTPVRGENTSVGITVTVIPILVTFLAIFPILYKLTPFRTWLHKSIMKTKNFLGIPNENSTDILLNQISDSDNENLMKRSHYIAYNSF
;
A
#
# COMPACT_ATOMS: atom_id res chain seq x y z
N MET A 1 29.78 -14.11 12.30
CA MET A 1 29.10 -12.83 12.01
C MET A 1 28.00 -12.66 13.07
N SER A 2 27.72 -11.45 13.59
CA SER A 2 26.67 -11.30 14.60
C SER A 2 25.28 -11.53 13.97
N PRO A 3 24.31 -12.14 14.68
CA PRO A 3 22.94 -12.30 14.19
C PRO A 3 22.33 -10.98 13.69
N ASP A 4 22.66 -9.85 14.33
CA ASP A 4 22.21 -8.53 13.91
C ASP A 4 22.77 -8.08 12.56
N THR A 5 24.02 -8.43 12.27
CA THR A 5 24.68 -8.10 10.99
C THR A 5 24.12 -8.93 9.85
N GLU A 6 23.82 -10.20 10.11
CA GLU A 6 23.18 -11.10 9.14
C GLU A 6 21.75 -10.66 8.82
N TYR A 7 20.98 -10.27 9.85
CA TYR A 7 19.65 -9.72 9.71
C TYR A 7 19.63 -8.47 8.83
N SER A 8 20.46 -7.47 9.14
CA SER A 8 20.53 -6.23 8.36
C SER A 8 20.96 -6.48 6.91
N LYS A 9 21.92 -7.39 6.69
CA LYS A 9 22.38 -7.76 5.35
C LYS A 9 21.28 -8.42 4.52
N PHE A 10 20.45 -9.28 5.13
CA PHE A 10 19.32 -9.90 4.44
C PHE A 10 18.33 -8.84 3.93
N TRP A 11 17.81 -7.98 4.82
CA TRP A 11 16.81 -6.98 4.45
C TRP A 11 17.31 -5.97 3.42
N ASN A 12 18.57 -5.52 3.56
CA ASN A 12 19.19 -4.65 2.57
C ASN A 12 19.32 -5.34 1.21
N SER A 13 19.78 -6.61 1.18
CA SER A 13 19.88 -7.37 -0.07
C SER A 13 18.52 -7.55 -0.74
N ILE A 14 17.45 -7.80 0.01
CA ILE A 14 16.10 -7.92 -0.54
C ILE A 14 15.66 -6.59 -1.14
N LYS A 15 15.75 -5.49 -0.36
CA LYS A 15 15.37 -4.13 -0.80
C LYS A 15 16.10 -3.71 -2.08
N GLU A 16 17.41 -3.93 -2.16
CA GLU A 16 18.20 -3.59 -3.34
C GLU A 16 17.72 -4.34 -4.60
N ASN A 17 17.41 -5.63 -4.48
CA ASN A 17 16.88 -6.43 -5.60
C ASN A 17 15.44 -6.01 -5.95
N THR A 18 14.62 -5.65 -4.97
CA THR A 18 13.30 -5.07 -5.21
C THR A 18 13.40 -3.78 -6.02
N PHE A 19 14.34 -2.90 -5.67
CA PHE A 19 14.54 -1.61 -6.34
C PHE A 19 15.19 -1.72 -7.72
N SER A 20 15.97 -2.76 -8.00
CA SER A 20 16.49 -3.00 -9.35
C SER A 20 15.41 -3.46 -10.33
N GLU A 21 14.39 -4.15 -9.82
CA GLU A 21 13.31 -4.73 -10.66
C GLU A 21 12.06 -3.85 -10.70
N ASN A 22 11.85 -2.99 -9.70
CA ASN A 22 10.70 -2.09 -9.61
C ASN A 22 11.15 -0.63 -9.46
N GLU A 23 11.54 -0.03 -10.58
CA GLU A 23 12.04 1.35 -10.63
C GLU A 23 11.02 2.37 -10.15
N THR A 24 9.72 2.16 -10.46
CA THR A 24 8.66 3.06 -9.99
C THR A 24 8.56 3.07 -8.47
N LEU A 25 8.62 1.89 -7.83
CA LEU A 25 8.63 1.79 -6.38
C LEU A 25 9.89 2.47 -5.80
N ARG A 26 11.07 2.22 -6.36
CA ARG A 26 12.34 2.86 -5.94
C ARG A 26 12.24 4.39 -5.99
N ASP A 27 11.78 4.92 -7.11
CA ASP A 27 11.69 6.37 -7.33
C ASP A 27 10.73 7.01 -6.33
N ILE A 28 9.58 6.39 -6.09
CA ILE A 28 8.59 6.89 -5.11
C ILE A 28 9.09 6.74 -3.67
N TYR A 29 9.73 5.62 -3.35
CA TYR A 29 10.34 5.39 -2.04
C TYR A 29 11.32 6.52 -1.67
N SER A 30 12.20 6.90 -2.62
CA SER A 30 13.20 7.96 -2.39
C SER A 30 12.56 9.32 -2.06
N LYS A 31 11.38 9.60 -2.63
CA LYS A 31 10.61 10.82 -2.34
C LYS A 31 10.06 10.80 -0.91
N PHE A 32 9.65 9.64 -0.42
CA PHE A 32 9.15 9.49 0.95
C PHE A 32 10.26 9.59 2.00
N GLU A 33 11.41 8.99 1.73
CA GLU A 33 12.57 8.96 2.63
C GLU A 33 13.12 10.36 2.92
N ASP A 34 13.23 11.18 1.88
CA ASP A 34 13.83 12.51 1.95
C ASP A 34 12.86 13.64 2.39
N MET A 35 11.71 13.30 2.97
CA MET A 35 10.61 14.25 3.13
C MET A 35 11.00 15.48 3.96
N CYS A 36 11.30 15.33 5.26
CA CYS A 36 11.63 16.49 6.11
C CYS A 36 13.13 16.81 6.21
N SER A 37 13.98 16.05 5.50
CA SER A 37 15.41 16.36 5.37
C SER A 37 15.68 17.41 4.28
N LYS A 38 14.81 17.52 3.27
CA LYS A 38 14.95 18.45 2.15
C LYS A 38 14.37 19.84 2.44
N VAL A 39 15.12 20.88 2.05
CA VAL A 39 14.74 22.29 2.27
C VAL A 39 13.50 22.69 1.47
N ASN A 40 13.34 22.17 0.24
CA ASN A 40 12.18 22.45 -0.60
C ASN A 40 10.87 21.84 -0.07
N ASN A 41 10.96 20.91 0.88
CA ASN A 41 9.80 20.27 1.51
C ASN A 41 9.39 20.92 2.83
N ARG A 42 10.06 22.00 3.27
CA ARG A 42 9.83 22.67 4.56
C ARG A 42 8.36 23.06 4.78
N THR A 43 7.65 23.45 3.72
CA THR A 43 6.24 23.86 3.78
C THR A 43 5.28 22.74 4.18
N TYR A 44 5.71 21.48 4.07
CA TYR A 44 4.91 20.30 4.38
C TYR A 44 5.25 19.69 5.75
N CYS A 45 6.37 20.09 6.36
CA CYS A 45 6.86 19.53 7.60
C CYS A 45 6.45 20.39 8.80
N LEU A 46 5.99 19.74 9.88
CA LEU A 46 5.62 20.39 11.13
C LEU A 46 6.82 20.79 12.01
N ILE A 47 8.04 20.66 11.48
CA ILE A 47 9.29 20.89 12.19
C ILE A 47 10.32 21.50 11.23
N ASP A 48 11.13 22.41 11.75
CA ASP A 48 12.25 22.97 11.00
C ASP A 48 13.41 21.97 10.84
N LYS A 49 14.25 22.17 9.82
CA LYS A 49 15.30 21.22 9.45
C LYS A 49 16.36 21.01 10.55
N ASP A 50 16.79 22.08 11.21
CA ASP A 50 17.81 22.01 12.25
C ASP A 50 17.35 21.15 13.44
N PRO A 51 16.18 21.39 14.07
CA PRO A 51 15.68 20.51 15.14
C PRO A 51 15.27 19.11 14.64
N TYR A 52 14.92 18.94 13.37
CA TYR A 52 14.67 17.62 12.78
C TYR A 52 15.92 16.73 12.78
N SER A 53 17.10 17.30 12.50
CA SER A 53 18.35 16.53 12.44
C SER A 53 18.72 15.85 13.78
N GLU A 54 18.35 16.48 14.89
CA GLU A 54 18.57 16.01 16.27
C GLU A 54 17.45 15.07 16.77
N CYS A 55 16.39 14.86 16.00
CA CYS A 55 15.29 13.99 16.41
C CYS A 55 15.71 12.51 16.49
N SER A 56 15.07 11.79 17.42
CA SER A 56 15.10 10.32 17.44
C SER A 56 14.54 9.76 16.14
N ASN A 57 14.93 8.53 15.78
CA ASN A 57 14.45 7.89 14.54
C ASN A 57 12.91 7.77 14.54
N VAL A 58 12.28 7.51 15.69
CA VAL A 58 10.82 7.48 15.85
C VAL A 58 10.21 8.83 15.46
N LYS A 59 10.74 9.94 15.99
CA LYS A 59 10.27 11.30 15.64
C LYS A 59 10.55 11.65 14.19
N LYS A 60 11.71 11.27 13.65
CA LYS A 60 12.03 11.49 12.22
C LYS A 60 11.03 10.78 11.30
N LEU A 61 10.72 9.52 11.57
CA LEU A 61 9.75 8.76 10.80
C LEU A 61 8.33 9.34 10.92
N TYR A 62 7.94 9.73 12.14
CA TYR A 62 6.69 10.44 12.39
C TYR A 62 6.54 11.71 11.54
N TYR A 63 7.54 12.59 11.56
CA TYR A 63 7.49 13.83 10.78
C TYR A 63 7.54 13.58 9.28
N ASN A 64 8.33 12.61 8.81
CA ASN A 64 8.34 12.24 7.39
C ASN A 64 6.97 11.71 6.95
N LEU A 65 6.32 10.85 7.74
CA LEU A 65 5.00 10.32 7.42
C LEU A 65 3.94 11.42 7.33
N ILE A 66 3.94 12.38 8.27
CA ILE A 66 3.05 13.55 8.22
C ILE A 66 3.35 14.43 7.01
N GLY A 67 4.62 14.70 6.74
CA GLY A 67 5.04 15.49 5.59
C GLY A 67 4.59 14.85 4.28
N ASN A 68 4.77 13.54 4.13
CA ASN A 68 4.35 12.79 2.94
C ASN A 68 2.83 12.86 2.75
N ASN A 69 2.06 12.73 3.83
CA ASN A 69 0.62 12.89 3.79
C ASN A 69 0.21 14.33 3.37
N ALA A 70 0.79 15.35 4.00
CA ALA A 70 0.49 16.75 3.69
C ALA A 70 0.87 17.12 2.24
N LYS A 71 2.02 16.63 1.77
CA LYS A 71 2.49 16.85 0.40
C LYS A 71 1.56 16.21 -0.63
N TYR A 72 1.09 14.98 -0.35
CA TYR A 72 0.08 14.34 -1.18
C TYR A 72 -1.24 15.11 -1.18
N GLU A 73 -1.76 15.50 -0.01
CA GLU A 73 -3.03 16.25 0.14
C GLU A 73 -2.99 17.59 -0.60
N LEU A 74 -1.85 18.28 -0.60
CA LEU A 74 -1.66 19.56 -1.26
C LEU A 74 -1.41 19.46 -2.78
N SER A 75 -1.51 18.25 -3.35
CA SER A 75 -1.44 18.01 -4.80
C SER A 75 -0.09 18.42 -5.42
N ASP A 76 1.01 18.23 -4.69
CA ASP A 76 2.37 18.47 -5.17
C ASP A 76 2.74 17.65 -6.42
N ASP A 77 3.41 18.29 -7.38
CA ASP A 77 3.67 17.69 -8.68
C ASP A 77 4.51 16.40 -8.61
N GLU A 78 5.30 16.23 -7.55
CA GLU A 78 6.13 15.05 -7.32
C GLU A 78 5.32 13.74 -7.18
N PHE A 79 4.04 13.83 -6.78
CA PHE A 79 3.11 12.70 -6.67
C PHE A 79 2.03 12.65 -7.77
N THR A 80 2.14 13.45 -8.82
CA THR A 80 1.14 13.51 -9.91
C THR A 80 0.79 12.15 -10.50
N ALA A 81 1.78 11.26 -10.64
CA ALA A 81 1.58 9.92 -11.20
C ALA A 81 0.74 8.98 -10.31
N LEU A 82 0.46 9.38 -9.06
CA LEU A 82 -0.25 8.59 -8.06
C LEU A 82 -1.65 9.11 -7.75
N TYR A 83 -2.03 10.31 -8.19
CA TYR A 83 -3.35 10.88 -7.88
C TYR A 83 -4.50 10.09 -8.49
N ASP A 84 -4.31 9.59 -9.72
CA ASP A 84 -5.28 8.70 -10.37
C ASP A 84 -5.19 7.25 -9.81
N HIS A 85 -4.27 6.98 -8.88
CA HIS A 85 -3.97 5.67 -8.31
C HIS A 85 -3.77 5.71 -6.78
N PRO A 86 -4.77 6.16 -5.99
CA PRO A 86 -4.65 6.36 -4.54
C PRO A 86 -4.31 5.08 -3.77
N ILE A 87 -4.77 3.92 -4.25
CA ILE A 87 -4.45 2.61 -3.65
C ILE A 87 -2.96 2.27 -3.85
N LYS A 88 -2.40 2.61 -5.01
CA LYS A 88 -0.97 2.44 -5.30
C LYS A 88 -0.11 3.35 -4.43
N PHE A 89 -0.55 4.60 -4.20
CA PHE A 89 0.08 5.49 -3.23
C PHE A 89 0.11 4.86 -1.84
N CYS A 90 -1.03 4.38 -1.34
CA CYS A 90 -1.11 3.74 -0.04
C CYS A 90 -0.19 2.52 0.08
N ASN A 91 -0.17 1.65 -0.93
CA ASN A 91 0.71 0.47 -0.95
C ASN A 91 2.19 0.86 -0.86
N TYR A 92 2.62 1.85 -1.63
CA TYR A 92 4.01 2.33 -1.60
C TYR A 92 4.36 3.05 -0.31
N LEU A 93 3.44 3.83 0.26
CA LEU A 93 3.63 4.50 1.55
C LEU A 93 3.80 3.46 2.66
N LYS A 94 2.99 2.40 2.69
CA LYS A 94 3.13 1.29 3.63
C LYS A 94 4.44 0.54 3.45
N TYR A 95 4.82 0.24 2.19
CA TYR A 95 6.11 -0.39 1.91
C TYR A 95 7.27 0.41 2.50
N TRP A 96 7.30 1.72 2.25
CA TRP A 96 8.32 2.61 2.81
C TRP A 96 8.30 2.65 4.33
N LEU A 97 7.12 2.88 4.93
CA LEU A 97 6.96 2.96 6.38
C LEU A 97 7.43 1.68 7.08
N TYR A 98 7.06 0.51 6.55
CA TYR A 98 7.41 -0.79 7.10
C TYR A 98 8.89 -1.11 6.95
N ASP A 99 9.51 -0.72 5.84
CA ASP A 99 10.95 -0.83 5.65
C ASP A 99 11.72 0.02 6.67
N GLU A 100 11.29 1.27 6.89
CA GLU A 100 11.88 2.16 7.91
C GLU A 100 11.72 1.62 9.34
N ILE A 101 10.55 1.07 9.67
CA ILE A 101 10.28 0.43 10.97
C ILE A 101 11.24 -0.75 11.19
N ILE A 102 11.43 -1.60 10.17
CA ILE A 102 12.31 -2.76 10.23
C ILE A 102 13.77 -2.33 10.35
N PHE A 103 14.21 -1.41 9.51
CA PHE A 103 15.60 -0.92 9.48
C PHE A 103 16.00 -0.30 10.81
N ASN A 104 15.12 0.53 11.39
CA ASN A 104 15.37 1.19 12.66
C ASN A 104 15.05 0.31 13.89
N LYS A 105 14.61 -0.94 13.69
CA LYS A 105 14.30 -1.93 14.75
C LYS A 105 13.29 -1.43 15.79
N PHE A 106 12.23 -0.77 15.35
CA PHE A 106 11.23 -0.24 16.27
C PHE A 106 10.44 -1.35 16.97
N ASP A 107 10.12 -1.14 18.25
CA ASP A 107 9.19 -1.99 18.99
C ASP A 107 7.71 -1.63 18.70
N ASN A 108 6.79 -2.47 19.18
CA ASN A 108 5.35 -2.30 18.96
C ASN A 108 4.78 -0.99 19.54
N ASN A 109 5.40 -0.41 20.58
CA ASN A 109 4.96 0.86 21.16
C ASN A 109 5.45 2.03 20.30
N GLN A 110 6.69 1.98 19.83
CA GLN A 110 7.26 2.97 18.92
C GLN A 110 6.50 3.00 17.58
N ILE A 111 6.09 1.84 17.06
CA ILE A 111 5.25 1.76 15.85
C ILE A 111 3.91 2.49 16.06
N LYS A 112 3.26 2.27 17.21
CA LYS A 112 2.01 2.97 17.57
C LYS A 112 2.24 4.47 17.75
N GLU A 113 3.37 4.88 18.30
CA GLU A 113 3.75 6.29 18.46
C GLU A 113 3.83 6.99 17.09
N VAL A 114 4.51 6.38 16.12
CA VAL A 114 4.61 6.91 14.74
C VAL A 114 3.24 7.10 14.10
N LEU A 115 2.32 6.18 14.32
CA LEU A 115 0.99 6.20 13.69
C LEU A 115 -0.07 6.98 14.50
N ASN A 116 0.25 7.44 15.71
CA ASN A 116 -0.74 7.93 16.67
C ASN A 116 -1.58 9.10 16.14
N THR A 117 -1.00 10.03 15.39
CA THR A 117 -1.73 11.17 14.79
C THR A 117 -2.79 10.72 13.76
N PHE A 118 -2.67 9.51 13.21
CA PHE A 118 -3.63 8.95 12.27
C PHE A 118 -4.68 8.04 12.94
N LYS A 119 -4.72 8.01 14.27
CA LYS A 119 -5.70 7.22 15.02
C LYS A 119 -7.10 7.87 14.93
N LYS A 120 -8.09 7.11 14.46
CA LYS A 120 -9.51 7.47 14.41
C LYS A 120 -10.33 6.35 15.05
N GLY A 121 -10.77 6.59 16.29
CA GLY A 121 -11.35 5.55 17.13
C GLY A 121 -10.33 4.43 17.37
N ASP A 122 -10.66 3.21 16.99
CA ASP A 122 -9.80 2.03 17.16
C ASP A 122 -8.92 1.72 15.93
N LYS A 123 -9.00 2.53 14.87
CA LYS A 123 -8.27 2.32 13.63
C LYS A 123 -7.19 3.37 13.42
N PHE A 124 -6.13 3.00 12.71
CA PHE A 124 -5.11 3.93 12.22
C PHE A 124 -5.32 4.11 10.73
N GLN A 125 -5.61 5.33 10.27
CA GLN A 125 -5.98 5.55 8.88
C GLN A 125 -5.67 6.95 8.36
N ILE A 126 -5.21 7.01 7.10
CA ILE A 126 -5.07 8.23 6.31
C ILE A 126 -6.21 8.30 5.31
N ILE A 127 -6.98 9.40 5.32
CA ILE A 127 -8.02 9.63 4.31
C ILE A 127 -7.34 10.23 3.09
N ILE A 128 -7.39 9.52 1.97
CA ILE A 128 -6.72 9.93 0.73
C ILE A 128 -7.67 10.80 -0.11
N ASP A 129 -8.91 10.35 -0.26
CA ASP A 129 -9.98 11.10 -0.93
C ASP A 129 -11.37 10.69 -0.36
N ASN A 130 -12.45 11.01 -1.08
CA ASN A 130 -13.82 10.71 -0.62
C ASN A 130 -14.19 9.21 -0.66
N TYR A 131 -13.40 8.38 -1.34
CA TYR A 131 -13.66 6.97 -1.58
C TYR A 131 -12.54 6.07 -1.04
N ASN A 132 -11.32 6.60 -0.94
CA ASN A 132 -10.12 5.85 -0.60
C ASN A 132 -9.56 6.24 0.76
N THR A 133 -9.26 5.22 1.55
CA THR A 133 -8.61 5.33 2.85
C THR A 133 -7.44 4.35 2.90
N CYS A 134 -6.29 4.82 3.38
CA CYS A 134 -5.14 3.98 3.66
C CYS A 134 -5.21 3.53 5.12
N ASN A 135 -5.55 2.26 5.36
CA ASN A 135 -5.70 1.70 6.71
C ASN A 135 -4.40 1.05 7.17
N PHE A 136 -3.99 1.23 8.41
CA PHE A 136 -2.81 0.60 9.01
C PHE A 136 -3.27 -0.38 10.08
N ASP A 137 -3.57 -1.61 9.66
CA ASP A 137 -4.07 -2.66 10.56
C ASP A 137 -2.94 -3.48 11.19
N ILE A 138 -1.75 -3.45 10.58
CA ILE A 138 -0.57 -4.20 11.03
C ILE A 138 0.36 -3.30 11.84
N LEU A 139 0.39 -3.52 13.16
CA LEU A 139 1.15 -2.71 14.13
C LEU A 139 2.18 -3.53 14.94
N GLU A 140 2.21 -4.84 14.76
CA GLU A 140 3.17 -5.73 15.41
C GLU A 140 4.39 -5.91 14.50
N LEU A 141 5.60 -5.69 15.04
CA LEU A 141 6.85 -5.74 14.27
C LEU A 141 7.00 -7.04 13.48
N ASP A 142 6.70 -8.19 14.08
CA ASP A 142 6.86 -9.48 13.41
C ASP A 142 5.85 -9.69 12.27
N LYS A 143 4.68 -9.07 12.35
CA LYS A 143 3.70 -9.05 11.26
C LYS A 143 4.09 -8.07 10.16
N ILE A 144 4.67 -6.93 10.55
CA ILE A 144 5.26 -5.95 9.62
C ILE A 144 6.36 -6.61 8.79
N LYS A 145 7.26 -7.39 9.42
CA LYS A 145 8.29 -8.17 8.69
C LYS A 145 7.67 -9.13 7.67
N GLN A 146 6.61 -9.85 8.06
CA GLN A 146 5.92 -10.80 7.16
C GLN A 146 5.31 -10.12 5.95
N ILE A 147 4.54 -9.04 6.16
CA ILE A 147 3.88 -8.33 5.05
C ILE A 147 4.87 -7.55 4.19
N LYS A 148 5.94 -7.00 4.76
CA LYS A 148 7.02 -6.38 3.98
C LYS A 148 7.66 -7.42 3.06
N LEU A 149 8.05 -8.59 3.57
CA LEU A 149 8.62 -9.65 2.75
C LEU A 149 7.67 -10.06 1.60
N PHE A 150 6.37 -10.12 1.87
CA PHE A 150 5.36 -10.36 0.85
C PHE A 150 5.31 -9.22 -0.18
N TYR A 151 5.39 -7.95 0.25
CA TYR A 151 5.46 -6.80 -0.66
C TYR A 151 6.67 -6.88 -1.59
N ASP A 152 7.86 -7.22 -1.09
CA ASP A 152 9.05 -7.42 -1.93
C ASP A 152 8.81 -8.50 -2.98
N TYR A 153 8.20 -9.63 -2.57
CA TYR A 153 7.92 -10.75 -3.47
C TYR A 153 6.96 -10.37 -4.59
N ILE A 154 5.81 -9.76 -4.26
CA ILE A 154 4.80 -9.38 -5.27
C ILE A 154 5.26 -8.20 -6.13
N ALA A 155 6.02 -7.25 -5.58
CA ALA A 155 6.55 -6.11 -6.32
C ALA A 155 7.57 -6.50 -7.40
N THR A 156 8.14 -7.70 -7.29
CA THR A 156 9.12 -8.29 -8.22
C THR A 156 8.60 -9.56 -8.90
N TYR A 157 7.31 -9.84 -8.80
CA TYR A 157 6.71 -11.05 -9.35
C TYR A 157 6.50 -10.91 -10.86
N ASP A 158 7.08 -11.84 -11.60
CA ASP A 158 6.91 -11.96 -13.04
C ASP A 158 5.78 -12.97 -13.30
N ALA A 159 4.59 -12.47 -13.68
CA ALA A 159 3.40 -13.30 -13.84
C ALA A 159 3.53 -14.31 -14.99
N GLU A 160 4.29 -13.98 -16.04
CA GLU A 160 4.55 -14.88 -17.17
C GLU A 160 5.48 -16.01 -16.74
N LYS A 161 6.58 -15.67 -16.04
CA LYS A 161 7.54 -16.65 -15.52
C LYS A 161 7.07 -17.35 -14.25
N LYS A 162 5.96 -16.89 -13.68
CA LYS A 162 5.35 -17.41 -12.45
C LYS A 162 6.33 -17.47 -11.27
N LYS A 163 7.23 -16.49 -11.18
CA LYS A 163 8.24 -16.43 -10.13
C LYS A 163 8.65 -14.99 -9.84
N SER A 164 9.05 -14.75 -8.60
CA SER A 164 9.66 -13.50 -8.20
C SER A 164 11.17 -13.50 -8.46
N ARG A 165 11.72 -12.31 -8.73
CA ARG A 165 13.15 -12.10 -8.98
C ARG A 165 14.00 -12.21 -7.71
N ILE A 166 13.41 -11.98 -6.54
CA ILE A 166 14.12 -12.14 -5.26
C ILE A 166 14.13 -13.60 -4.76
N ARG A 167 13.58 -14.56 -5.53
CA ARG A 167 13.47 -15.97 -5.14
C ARG A 167 14.76 -16.51 -4.53
N ASP A 168 15.88 -16.36 -5.24
CA ASP A 168 17.17 -16.94 -4.86
C ASP A 168 17.76 -16.30 -3.60
N LYS A 169 17.29 -15.10 -3.22
CA LYS A 169 17.69 -14.44 -1.96
C LYS A 169 16.91 -14.96 -0.76
N ILE A 170 15.72 -15.49 -0.99
CA ILE A 170 14.85 -16.03 0.05
C ILE A 170 15.11 -17.52 0.25
N CYS A 171 15.40 -18.25 -0.82
CA CYS A 171 15.73 -19.67 -0.75
C CYS A 171 16.91 -19.94 0.19
N GLY A 172 16.73 -20.89 1.11
CA GLY A 172 17.72 -21.22 2.12
C GLY A 172 17.81 -20.23 3.30
N SER A 173 16.98 -19.18 3.32
CA SER A 173 16.81 -18.31 4.48
C SER A 173 15.69 -18.82 5.40
N SER A 174 15.66 -18.34 6.64
CA SER A 174 14.56 -18.62 7.59
C SER A 174 13.21 -18.03 7.16
N TYR A 175 13.18 -17.23 6.09
CA TYR A 175 11.99 -16.52 5.62
C TYR A 175 11.21 -17.27 4.54
N GLU A 176 11.73 -18.38 4.02
CA GLU A 176 11.08 -19.19 2.97
C GLU A 176 9.69 -19.69 3.38
N GLU A 177 9.59 -20.37 4.53
CA GLU A 177 8.32 -20.89 5.04
C GLU A 177 7.33 -19.75 5.33
N THR A 178 7.84 -18.67 5.91
CA THR A 178 7.06 -17.47 6.22
C THR A 178 6.44 -16.86 4.97
N LEU A 179 7.24 -16.70 3.89
CA LEU A 179 6.72 -16.16 2.63
C LEU A 179 5.69 -17.11 2.00
N ASN A 180 5.95 -18.42 1.99
CA ASN A 180 5.00 -19.38 1.44
C ASN A 180 3.66 -19.36 2.18
N ARG A 181 3.68 -19.19 3.51
CA ARG A 181 2.46 -18.97 4.31
C ARG A 181 1.72 -17.69 3.90
N MET A 182 2.43 -16.59 3.68
CA MET A 182 1.82 -15.33 3.22
C MET A 182 1.20 -15.47 1.81
N ILE A 183 1.85 -16.22 0.91
CA ILE A 183 1.34 -16.52 -0.43
C ILE A 183 0.04 -17.35 -0.34
N ASP A 184 -0.03 -18.33 0.56
CA ASP A 184 -1.25 -19.10 0.79
C ASP A 184 -2.39 -18.22 1.25
N LEU A 185 -2.17 -17.41 2.29
CA LEU A 185 -3.18 -16.48 2.80
C LEU A 185 -3.67 -15.51 1.71
N TYR A 186 -2.77 -15.01 0.87
CA TYR A 186 -3.10 -14.15 -0.25
C TYR A 186 -3.99 -14.85 -1.29
N ASN A 187 -3.61 -16.07 -1.68
CA ASN A 187 -4.35 -16.85 -2.67
C ASN A 187 -5.72 -17.27 -2.14
N ASP A 188 -5.80 -17.73 -0.89
CA ASP A 188 -7.05 -18.11 -0.24
C ASP A 188 -8.01 -16.93 -0.16
N ARG A 189 -7.52 -15.76 0.25
CA ARG A 189 -8.31 -14.52 0.22
C ARG A 189 -8.88 -14.23 -1.16
N ASN A 190 -8.07 -14.40 -2.21
CA ASN A 190 -8.49 -14.18 -3.58
C ASN A 190 -9.54 -15.17 -4.09
N ILE A 191 -9.57 -16.38 -3.55
CA ILE A 191 -10.58 -17.40 -3.87
C ILE A 191 -11.89 -17.13 -3.11
N LYS A 192 -11.80 -16.87 -1.80
CA LYS A 192 -12.97 -16.72 -0.93
C LYS A 192 -13.68 -15.36 -1.06
N GLY A 193 -12.96 -14.35 -1.56
CA GLY A 193 -13.48 -13.00 -1.77
C GLY A 193 -13.60 -12.18 -0.47
N GLU A 194 -14.10 -10.95 -0.60
CA GLU A 194 -14.09 -9.92 0.46
C GLU A 194 -14.92 -10.26 1.72
N LYS A 195 -15.71 -11.33 1.71
CA LYS A 195 -16.63 -11.68 2.80
C LYS A 195 -15.95 -12.33 4.00
N GLU A 196 -14.78 -12.94 3.81
CA GLU A 196 -13.95 -13.47 4.90
C GLU A 196 -12.77 -12.53 5.14
N SER A 197 -12.85 -11.71 6.19
CA SER A 197 -11.73 -10.88 6.64
C SER A 197 -10.76 -11.73 7.46
N THR A 198 -9.55 -11.90 6.94
CA THR A 198 -8.41 -12.54 7.61
C THR A 198 -7.35 -11.51 7.99
N GLU A 199 -6.31 -11.97 8.68
CA GLU A 199 -5.08 -11.18 8.86
C GLU A 199 -4.51 -10.74 7.50
N TYR A 200 -3.98 -9.51 7.40
CA TYR A 200 -3.42 -8.87 6.19
C TYR A 200 -4.39 -8.58 5.05
N SER A 201 -5.70 -8.70 5.28
CA SER A 201 -6.74 -8.54 4.27
C SER A 201 -6.66 -7.24 3.46
N ASN A 202 -6.44 -6.11 4.14
CA ASN A 202 -6.40 -4.82 3.47
C ASN A 202 -5.12 -4.70 2.63
N GLU A 203 -3.99 -5.15 3.18
CA GLU A 203 -2.69 -5.15 2.51
C GLU A 203 -2.68 -6.03 1.26
N PHE A 204 -3.34 -7.19 1.32
CA PHE A 204 -3.49 -8.07 0.17
C PHE A 204 -4.36 -7.47 -0.93
N ASP A 205 -5.48 -6.85 -0.60
CA ASP A 205 -6.33 -6.19 -1.60
C ASP A 205 -5.62 -5.01 -2.27
N GLU A 206 -4.88 -4.23 -1.49
CA GLU A 206 -4.05 -3.14 -1.99
C GLU A 206 -2.96 -3.67 -2.93
N CYS A 207 -2.28 -4.77 -2.58
CA CYS A 207 -1.29 -5.40 -3.44
C CYS A 207 -1.89 -5.90 -4.75
N LYS A 208 -3.02 -6.61 -4.67
CA LYS A 208 -3.74 -7.11 -5.86
C LYS A 208 -4.05 -5.98 -6.83
N LYS A 209 -4.58 -4.87 -6.31
CA LYS A 209 -4.93 -3.68 -7.11
C LYS A 209 -3.69 -2.98 -7.65
N THR A 210 -2.61 -2.93 -6.88
CA THR A 210 -1.36 -2.25 -7.24
C THR A 210 -0.59 -2.98 -8.33
N TYR A 211 -0.45 -4.30 -8.22
CA TYR A 211 0.38 -5.13 -9.11
C TYR A 211 -0.44 -5.92 -10.14
N SER A 212 -1.77 -5.93 -10.02
CA SER A 212 -2.68 -6.68 -10.91
C SER A 212 -2.41 -8.19 -10.94
N VAL A 213 -1.86 -8.75 -9.85
CA VAL A 213 -1.52 -10.17 -9.75
C VAL A 213 -2.59 -10.91 -8.95
N GLY A 214 -3.55 -11.56 -9.59
CA GLY A 214 -4.66 -12.23 -8.90
C GLY A 214 -4.31 -13.54 -8.17
N ARG A 215 -3.18 -14.17 -8.52
CA ARG A 215 -2.72 -15.42 -7.93
C ARG A 215 -1.20 -15.51 -8.00
N LEU A 216 -0.58 -15.97 -6.93
CA LEU A 216 0.87 -16.17 -6.83
C LEU A 216 1.20 -17.65 -6.77
N CYS A 217 2.27 -18.07 -7.45
CA CYS A 217 2.86 -19.37 -7.21
C CYS A 217 3.71 -19.34 -5.93
N LYS A 218 3.70 -20.45 -5.19
CA LYS A 218 4.60 -20.66 -4.05
C LYS A 218 6.06 -20.55 -4.49
N LEU A 219 6.87 -20.07 -3.57
CA LEU A 219 8.31 -20.09 -3.69
C LEU A 219 8.78 -21.55 -3.75
N GLN A 220 9.40 -21.93 -4.86
CA GLN A 220 10.06 -23.22 -5.02
C GLN A 220 11.56 -23.01 -5.03
N CYS A 221 12.21 -23.52 -4.00
CA CYS A 221 13.66 -23.51 -3.86
C CYS A 221 14.19 -24.87 -4.31
N VAL A 222 14.94 -24.88 -5.41
CA VAL A 222 15.62 -26.10 -5.85
C VAL A 222 16.77 -26.32 -4.88
N ALA A 223 16.76 -27.44 -4.16
CA ALA A 223 17.94 -27.85 -3.40
C ALA A 223 19.07 -28.10 -4.41
N ASP A 224 20.21 -27.42 -4.24
CA ASP A 224 21.38 -27.61 -5.09
C ASP A 224 21.72 -29.11 -5.18
N GLY A 225 21.51 -29.71 -6.36
CA GLY A 225 21.89 -31.10 -6.57
C GLY A 225 21.10 -31.96 -7.53
N PHE A 226 20.07 -31.50 -8.25
CA PHE A 226 19.58 -32.20 -9.44
C PHE A 226 18.96 -31.22 -10.44
N SER A 227 19.72 -30.89 -11.48
CA SER A 227 19.16 -30.36 -12.72
C SER A 227 18.39 -31.49 -13.40
N SER A 228 17.12 -31.70 -13.06
CA SER A 228 16.23 -32.40 -13.97
C SER A 228 15.79 -31.39 -15.02
N LEU A 229 16.32 -31.59 -16.24
CA LEU A 229 15.71 -31.12 -17.48
C LEU A 229 14.29 -31.70 -17.55
N HIS A 230 13.33 -30.99 -16.97
CA HIS A 230 11.92 -31.14 -17.27
C HIS A 230 11.27 -29.77 -17.17
N GLU A 231 11.50 -28.96 -18.21
CA GLU A 231 10.58 -27.91 -18.61
C GLU A 231 9.25 -28.56 -19.02
N THR A 232 8.46 -28.98 -18.05
CA THR A 232 7.03 -29.20 -18.21
C THR A 232 6.31 -28.46 -17.11
N GLN A 233 5.98 -27.21 -17.40
CA GLN A 233 4.64 -26.66 -17.25
C GLN A 233 3.79 -27.25 -16.11
N THR A 234 4.23 -27.12 -14.87
CA THR A 234 3.35 -27.24 -13.70
C THR A 234 2.88 -25.84 -13.34
N GLY A 235 1.61 -25.55 -13.61
CA GLY A 235 0.91 -24.45 -12.95
C GLY A 235 1.13 -24.55 -11.44
N CYS A 236 1.31 -23.40 -10.78
CA CYS A 236 1.59 -23.24 -9.35
C CYS A 236 1.23 -24.50 -8.57
N SER A 237 2.21 -25.27 -8.05
CA SER A 237 1.96 -26.58 -7.45
C SER A 237 0.76 -26.53 -6.49
N GLU A 238 -0.39 -27.01 -6.97
CA GLU A 238 -1.54 -27.32 -6.13
C GLU A 238 -1.19 -28.64 -5.47
N VAL A 239 -0.84 -28.59 -4.18
CA VAL A 239 -0.93 -29.78 -3.33
C VAL A 239 -2.42 -30.00 -3.11
N ASP A 240 -3.03 -30.65 -4.08
CA ASP A 240 -4.45 -30.94 -4.10
C ASP A 240 -4.74 -31.99 -3.02
N SER A 241 -5.30 -31.55 -1.89
CA SER A 241 -5.86 -32.46 -0.89
C SER A 241 -7.24 -32.89 -1.35
N SER A 242 -7.26 -33.74 -2.39
CA SER A 242 -8.47 -34.41 -2.84
C SER A 242 -8.89 -35.42 -1.77
N VAL A 243 -9.96 -35.09 -1.05
CA VAL A 243 -10.71 -36.08 -0.26
C VAL A 243 -11.39 -37.02 -1.24
N GLN A 244 -10.76 -38.17 -1.47
CA GLN A 244 -11.38 -39.31 -2.11
C GLN A 244 -12.54 -39.81 -1.24
N HIS A 245 -13.77 -39.70 -1.75
CA HIS A 245 -14.85 -40.62 -1.40
C HIS A 245 -15.13 -41.53 -2.60
N SER A 246 -14.40 -42.64 -2.63
CA SER A 246 -14.80 -43.92 -3.20
C SER A 246 -15.84 -44.55 -2.25
N SER A 247 -16.87 -45.34 -2.59
CA SER A 247 -17.24 -46.14 -3.75
C SER A 247 -18.71 -46.55 -3.58
N ALA A 248 -19.42 -46.89 -4.67
CA ALA A 248 -20.14 -48.16 -4.81
C ALA A 248 -20.76 -48.26 -6.22
N ALA A 249 -20.47 -49.36 -6.90
CA ALA A 249 -21.00 -49.75 -8.20
C ALA A 249 -21.99 -50.93 -8.07
N GLU A 250 -22.64 -51.24 -9.19
CA GLU A 250 -23.47 -52.44 -9.53
C GLU A 250 -24.97 -52.39 -9.14
N SER A 251 -25.97 -52.79 -9.94
CA SER A 251 -26.19 -53.14 -11.38
C SER A 251 -27.74 -53.34 -11.57
N PRO A 252 -28.34 -53.92 -12.65
CA PRO A 252 -29.51 -53.33 -13.34
C PRO A 252 -30.79 -54.21 -13.34
N ALA A 253 -31.98 -53.63 -13.49
CA ALA A 253 -33.17 -54.33 -14.04
C ALA A 253 -34.38 -53.38 -14.23
N GLY A 254 -35.14 -53.57 -15.32
CA GLY A 254 -36.57 -53.20 -15.36
C GLY A 254 -37.05 -52.47 -16.62
N LYS A 255 -37.82 -53.17 -17.45
CA LYS A 255 -38.39 -52.82 -18.77
C LYS A 255 -39.87 -52.36 -18.60
N LEU A 256 -40.36 -51.40 -19.41
CA LEU A 256 -41.63 -51.42 -20.19
C LEU A 256 -42.23 -50.02 -20.56
N ILE A 257 -42.16 -49.70 -21.86
CA ILE A 257 -43.18 -49.18 -22.83
C ILE A 257 -44.42 -48.42 -22.29
N HIS A 258 -44.63 -47.14 -22.70
CA HIS A 258 -45.71 -46.67 -23.62
C HIS A 258 -45.71 -45.12 -23.82
N ASP A 259 -45.75 -44.70 -25.10
CA ASP A 259 -45.94 -43.34 -25.67
C ASP A 259 -47.46 -42.93 -25.65
N PRO A 260 -47.98 -41.71 -26.06
CA PRO A 260 -47.34 -40.65 -26.88
C PRO A 260 -47.71 -39.14 -26.68
N THR A 261 -46.74 -38.25 -27.03
CA THR A 261 -46.84 -36.92 -27.74
C THR A 261 -47.67 -35.72 -27.17
N PRO A 262 -47.66 -34.50 -27.78
CA PRO A 262 -46.54 -33.58 -28.07
C PRO A 262 -46.89 -32.08 -27.81
N VAL A 263 -45.95 -31.15 -27.58
CA VAL A 263 -45.99 -29.76 -28.14
C VAL A 263 -44.57 -29.18 -28.16
N ARG A 264 -43.99 -29.04 -29.36
CA ARG A 264 -42.79 -28.21 -29.62
C ARG A 264 -43.18 -27.22 -30.71
N GLY A 265 -43.30 -25.94 -30.32
CA GLY A 265 -43.52 -24.83 -31.24
C GLY A 265 -42.20 -24.29 -31.77
N GLU A 266 -42.14 -24.10 -33.08
CA GLU A 266 -41.00 -23.65 -33.88
C GLU A 266 -40.81 -22.12 -33.85
N ASN A 267 -39.52 -21.73 -33.88
CA ASN A 267 -38.84 -20.68 -34.66
C ASN A 267 -39.57 -19.35 -34.98
N THR A 268 -38.88 -18.25 -34.70
CA THR A 268 -38.92 -17.04 -35.55
C THR A 268 -37.65 -16.21 -35.38
N SER A 269 -36.83 -16.13 -36.44
CA SER A 269 -35.74 -15.17 -36.57
C SER A 269 -36.30 -13.87 -37.15
N VAL A 270 -36.06 -12.74 -36.49
CA VAL A 270 -36.35 -11.40 -37.01
C VAL A 270 -35.02 -10.69 -37.21
N GLY A 271 -34.63 -10.51 -38.48
CA GLY A 271 -33.52 -9.66 -38.86
C GLY A 271 -33.92 -8.18 -38.68
N ILE A 272 -33.20 -7.47 -37.82
CA ILE A 272 -33.34 -6.01 -37.67
C ILE A 272 -32.08 -5.37 -38.27
N THR A 273 -32.22 -4.82 -39.46
CA THR A 273 -31.25 -3.89 -40.07
C THR A 273 -31.39 -2.53 -39.41
N VAL A 274 -30.48 -2.19 -38.49
CA VAL A 274 -30.37 -0.84 -37.91
C VAL A 274 -29.25 -0.07 -38.59
N THR A 275 -29.61 0.83 -39.50
CA THR A 275 -28.73 1.87 -40.03
C THR A 275 -28.73 3.06 -39.07
N VAL A 276 -27.82 3.08 -38.09
CA VAL A 276 -27.50 4.29 -37.30
C VAL A 276 -26.01 4.31 -36.93
N ILE A 277 -25.13 4.57 -37.90
CA ILE A 277 -23.73 4.93 -37.61
C ILE A 277 -23.26 5.97 -38.64
N PRO A 278 -23.40 7.27 -38.32
CA PRO A 278 -22.21 8.11 -38.47
C PRO A 278 -21.99 9.13 -37.35
N ILE A 279 -22.83 9.19 -36.31
CA ILE A 279 -22.73 10.24 -35.27
C ILE A 279 -21.74 9.86 -34.15
N LEU A 280 -21.57 8.57 -33.83
CA LEU A 280 -20.68 8.14 -32.73
C LEU A 280 -19.19 8.39 -33.03
N VAL A 281 -18.77 8.26 -34.30
CA VAL A 281 -17.36 8.37 -34.69
C VAL A 281 -16.88 9.82 -34.59
N THR A 282 -17.75 10.79 -34.90
CA THR A 282 -17.42 12.22 -34.82
C THR A 282 -17.30 12.69 -33.37
N PHE A 283 -18.13 12.20 -32.46
CA PHE A 283 -18.00 12.52 -31.03
C PHE A 283 -16.75 11.91 -30.41
N LEU A 284 -16.41 10.66 -30.73
CA LEU A 284 -15.21 9.98 -30.20
C LEU A 284 -13.89 10.66 -30.62
N ALA A 285 -13.86 11.37 -31.75
CA ALA A 285 -12.69 12.11 -32.20
C ALA A 285 -12.53 13.48 -31.51
N ILE A 286 -13.63 14.13 -31.12
CA ILE A 286 -13.60 15.49 -30.55
C ILE A 286 -13.27 15.47 -29.04
N PHE A 287 -13.73 14.47 -28.30
CA PHE A 287 -13.46 14.32 -26.86
C PHE A 287 -11.97 14.30 -26.48
N PRO A 288 -11.07 13.53 -27.15
CA PRO A 288 -9.65 13.52 -26.80
C PRO A 288 -8.94 14.82 -27.14
N ILE A 289 -9.40 15.56 -28.16
CA ILE A 289 -8.81 16.85 -28.55
C ILE A 289 -9.15 17.93 -27.52
N LEU A 290 -10.39 17.96 -27.02
CA LEU A 290 -10.81 18.89 -25.97
C LEU A 290 -10.20 18.55 -24.60
N TYR A 291 -9.99 17.25 -24.31
CA TYR A 291 -9.27 16.83 -23.10
C TYR A 291 -7.79 17.26 -23.11
N LYS A 292 -7.15 17.29 -24.29
CA LYS A 292 -5.74 17.67 -24.42
C LYS A 292 -5.51 19.19 -24.47
N LEU A 293 -6.54 20.00 -24.70
CA LEU A 293 -6.41 21.45 -24.96
C LEU A 293 -7.12 22.37 -23.94
N THR A 294 -7.80 21.82 -22.93
CA THR A 294 -8.48 22.64 -21.91
C THR A 294 -7.78 22.49 -20.56
N PRO A 295 -7.38 23.58 -19.85
CA PRO A 295 -6.74 23.49 -18.53
C PRO A 295 -7.76 23.15 -17.41
N PHE A 296 -8.73 22.31 -17.72
CA PHE A 296 -9.77 21.87 -16.80
C PHE A 296 -9.26 20.77 -15.86
N ARG A 297 -8.20 20.04 -16.23
CA ARG A 297 -7.58 18.99 -15.39
C ARG A 297 -7.08 19.55 -14.04
N THR A 298 -6.45 20.71 -14.06
CA THR A 298 -5.95 21.39 -12.85
C THR A 298 -7.06 22.13 -12.10
N TRP A 299 -8.09 22.61 -12.78
CA TRP A 299 -9.18 23.35 -12.14
C TRP A 299 -10.18 22.43 -11.41
N LEU A 300 -10.52 21.27 -11.99
CA LEU A 300 -11.44 20.31 -11.35
C LEU A 300 -10.84 19.69 -10.08
N HIS A 301 -9.51 19.44 -10.08
CA HIS A 301 -8.79 19.00 -8.89
C HIS A 301 -8.78 20.07 -7.79
N LYS A 302 -8.63 21.34 -8.20
CA LYS A 302 -8.60 22.49 -7.28
C LYS A 302 -9.96 22.81 -6.66
N SER A 303 -11.08 22.54 -7.34
CA SER A 303 -12.42 22.77 -6.77
C SER A 303 -12.84 21.71 -5.74
N ILE A 304 -12.12 20.60 -5.64
CA ILE A 304 -12.34 19.53 -4.65
C ILE A 304 -11.42 19.70 -3.43
N MET A 305 -10.51 20.70 -3.42
CA MET A 305 -9.78 21.06 -2.22
C MET A 305 -10.74 21.63 -1.17
N LYS A 306 -11.11 20.75 -0.24
CA LYS A 306 -11.68 21.05 1.06
C LYS A 306 -11.01 22.30 1.63
N THR A 307 -11.84 23.15 2.20
CA THR A 307 -11.52 24.33 2.99
C THR A 307 -10.16 24.23 3.67
N LYS A 308 -9.22 25.09 3.23
CA LYS A 308 -7.93 25.30 3.88
C LYS A 308 -8.17 25.84 5.29
N ASN A 309 -7.81 25.06 6.32
CA ASN A 309 -7.43 25.49 7.66
C ASN A 309 -7.10 24.26 8.51
N PHE A 310 -5.89 23.69 8.38
CA PHE A 310 -5.38 22.75 9.39
C PHE A 310 -3.86 22.73 9.57
N LEU A 311 -3.09 23.60 8.88
CA LEU A 311 -1.71 23.89 9.28
C LEU A 311 -1.72 25.05 10.28
N GLY A 312 -2.12 24.73 11.51
CA GLY A 312 -2.28 25.69 12.60
C GLY A 312 -3.18 25.10 13.66
N ILE A 313 -2.64 24.17 14.46
CA ILE A 313 -3.25 23.83 15.74
C ILE A 313 -2.70 24.84 16.77
N PRO A 314 -3.50 25.77 17.31
CA PRO A 314 -3.17 26.37 18.59
C PRO A 314 -3.58 25.35 19.66
N ASN A 315 -2.63 24.57 20.18
CA ASN A 315 -2.91 23.73 21.34
C ASN A 315 -2.51 24.50 22.61
N GLU A 316 -3.40 25.39 23.01
CA GLU A 316 -3.52 25.79 24.41
C GLU A 316 -4.05 24.55 25.17
N ASN A 317 -3.32 24.08 26.18
CA ASN A 317 -3.63 22.96 27.11
C ASN A 317 -2.86 21.63 26.97
N SER A 318 -1.58 21.65 26.59
CA SER A 318 -0.70 20.48 26.88
C SER A 318 0.69 20.83 27.43
N THR A 319 0.95 22.10 27.74
CA THR A 319 2.22 22.56 28.31
C THR A 319 2.35 22.35 29.83
N ASP A 320 1.27 22.00 30.53
CA ASP A 320 1.27 21.99 32.02
C ASP A 320 1.83 20.72 32.68
N ILE A 321 2.15 19.67 31.92
CA ILE A 321 2.62 18.40 32.52
C ILE A 321 4.14 18.20 32.35
N LEU A 322 4.79 18.91 31.42
CA LEU A 322 6.22 18.74 31.12
C LEU A 322 7.13 19.82 31.73
N LEU A 323 6.57 20.88 32.32
CA LEU A 323 7.36 21.98 32.91
C LEU A 323 7.60 21.85 34.42
N ASN A 324 6.95 20.90 35.11
CA ASN A 324 7.08 20.74 36.58
C ASN A 324 8.32 19.96 37.05
N GLN A 325 9.27 19.63 36.17
CA GLN A 325 10.50 18.91 36.54
C GLN A 325 11.78 19.73 36.30
N ILE A 326 11.67 20.99 35.88
CA ILE A 326 12.83 21.87 35.65
C ILE A 326 12.51 23.27 36.17
N SER A 327 12.42 23.43 37.49
CA SER A 327 12.46 24.75 38.12
C SER A 327 12.80 24.67 39.60
N ASP A 328 14.03 24.24 39.90
CA ASP A 328 14.74 24.65 41.10
C ASP A 328 16.15 25.08 40.70
N SER A 329 16.31 26.37 40.41
CA SER A 329 17.49 27.17 40.80
C SER A 329 17.36 28.62 40.26
N ASP A 330 17.03 29.52 41.19
CA ASP A 330 17.49 30.90 41.35
C ASP A 330 17.82 31.80 40.13
N ASN A 331 16.97 32.84 40.02
CA ASN A 331 17.31 34.27 40.08
C ASN A 331 18.26 34.87 39.02
N GLU A 332 17.73 35.71 38.12
CA GLU A 332 17.88 37.17 38.21
C GLU A 332 17.16 37.93 37.07
N ASN A 333 16.73 39.14 37.43
CA ASN A 333 15.97 40.13 36.66
C ASN A 333 16.60 40.54 35.32
N LEU A 334 15.77 40.80 34.29
CA LEU A 334 16.05 41.84 33.29
C LEU A 334 14.78 42.32 32.53
N MET A 335 14.29 43.48 32.99
CA MET A 335 13.58 44.57 32.30
C MET A 335 12.61 44.28 31.11
N LYS A 336 11.32 44.49 31.41
CA LYS A 336 10.19 44.61 30.49
C LYS A 336 10.20 45.99 29.78
N ARG A 337 10.34 46.02 28.45
CA ARG A 337 10.20 47.24 27.63
C ARG A 337 8.73 47.45 27.26
N SER A 338 8.15 48.56 27.74
CA SER A 338 6.79 49.00 27.42
C SER A 338 6.72 49.72 26.07
N HIS A 339 5.74 49.35 25.24
CA HIS A 339 5.41 50.05 23.99
C HIS A 339 4.41 51.18 24.27
N TYR A 340 4.72 52.40 23.84
CA TYR A 340 3.79 53.54 23.83
C TYR A 340 3.33 53.82 22.40
N ILE A 341 2.02 53.93 22.20
CA ILE A 341 1.37 54.41 20.97
C ILE A 341 0.98 55.87 21.22
N ALA A 342 1.39 56.78 20.34
CA ALA A 342 0.95 58.17 20.34
C ALA A 342 -0.12 58.38 19.26
N TYR A 343 -1.24 59.02 19.63
CA TYR A 343 -2.23 59.55 18.70
C TYR A 343 -1.85 60.98 18.32
N ASN A 344 -1.83 61.30 17.03
CA ASN A 344 -1.86 62.67 16.53
C ASN A 344 -3.16 62.87 15.75
N SER A 345 -3.93 63.88 16.15
CA SER A 345 -5.11 64.38 15.45
C SER A 345 -4.74 65.71 14.79
N PHE A 346 -5.12 65.90 13.52
CA PHE A 346 -5.33 67.20 12.91
C PHE A 346 -6.74 67.24 12.33
#